data_AF-W1WIA7-F1
#
_entry.id   AF-W1WIA7-F1
#
_cell.length_a   1.000
_cell.length_b   1.000
_cell.length_c   1.000
_cell.angle_alpha   90.00
_cell.angle_beta   90.00
_cell.angle_gamma   90.00
#
_symmetry.space_group_name_H-M   'P 1'
#
loop_
_entity.id
_entity.type
_entity.pdbx_description
1 polymer ?
#
loop_
_entity_poly.entity_id
_entity_poly.type
_entity_poly.pdbx_seq_one_letter_code
_entity_poly.pdbx_strand_id
1 'polypeptide(L)'
;MKTYNTNPGYEMDPQLLTHFNQHLDSLFGVYSKLLPFRMDFAYRKNTLSYRCACRYAMCAEILRLINEVGEKLVGYAWVMEYTERKGLHIHFVGYLNGQSHRSSYLVSRLMGVVVK
;
A
#
# COMPACT_ATOMS: atom_id res chain seq x y z
N MET A 1 -6.05 9.44 -21.26
CA MET A 1 -5.77 8.85 -19.93
C MET A 1 -5.64 10.00 -18.94
N LYS A 2 -6.36 9.97 -17.80
CA LYS A 2 -6.18 10.99 -16.77
C LYS A 2 -4.86 10.70 -16.04
N THR A 3 -4.05 11.73 -15.86
CA THR A 3 -2.77 11.60 -15.14
C THR A 3 -2.96 12.08 -13.72
N TYR A 4 -2.98 11.17 -12.75
CA TYR A 4 -3.09 11.53 -11.33
C TYR A 4 -1.67 11.79 -10.77
N ASN A 5 -1.03 12.90 -11.17
CA ASN A 5 0.21 13.36 -10.55
C ASN A 5 -0.10 14.50 -9.56
N THR A 6 -0.09 14.17 -8.27
CA THR A 6 -0.41 15.12 -7.19
C THR A 6 0.77 15.97 -6.75
N ASN A 7 2.00 15.62 -7.14
CA ASN A 7 3.21 16.40 -6.86
C ASN A 7 4.02 16.66 -8.14
N PRO A 8 3.72 17.75 -8.87
CA PRO A 8 4.44 18.10 -10.09
C PRO A 8 5.95 18.36 -9.89
N GLY A 9 6.37 18.69 -8.66
CA GLY A 9 7.77 18.93 -8.30
C GLY A 9 8.58 17.66 -8.05
N TYR A 10 7.96 16.49 -8.15
CA TYR A 10 8.63 15.20 -8.01
C TYR A 10 8.50 14.41 -9.32
N GLU A 11 9.63 14.07 -9.90
CA GLU A 11 9.68 13.23 -11.10
C GLU A 11 9.42 11.78 -10.71
N MET A 12 8.19 11.33 -10.95
CA MET A 12 7.82 9.93 -10.78
C MET A 12 8.35 9.11 -11.93
N ASP A 13 8.77 7.86 -11.65
CA ASP A 13 9.04 6.90 -12.70
C ASP A 13 7.82 6.78 -13.64
N PRO A 14 7.99 7.02 -14.96
CA PRO A 14 6.87 7.05 -15.89
C PRO A 14 6.10 5.73 -15.98
N GLN A 15 6.77 4.58 -15.81
CA GLN A 15 6.12 3.27 -15.86
C GLN A 15 5.27 3.05 -14.62
N LEU A 16 5.80 3.36 -13.43
CA LEU A 16 5.05 3.29 -12.18
C LEU A 16 3.84 4.23 -12.22
N LEU A 17 4.03 5.50 -12.63
CA LEU A 17 2.93 6.45 -12.76
C LEU A 17 1.85 5.93 -13.71
N THR A 18 2.24 5.34 -14.84
CA THR A 18 1.30 4.73 -15.80
C THR A 18 0.53 3.58 -15.17
N HIS A 19 1.22 2.64 -14.51
CA HIS A 19 0.59 1.50 -13.84
C HIS A 19 -0.40 1.93 -12.74
N PHE A 20 -0.02 2.89 -11.89
CA PHE A 20 -0.91 3.39 -10.84
C PHE A 20 -2.15 4.08 -11.40
N ASN A 21 -1.99 4.90 -12.44
CA ASN A 21 -3.11 5.57 -13.10
C ASN A 21 -4.07 4.56 -13.76
N GLN A 22 -3.55 3.56 -14.48
CA GLN A 22 -4.36 2.50 -15.09
C GLN A 22 -5.12 1.68 -14.05
N HIS A 23 -4.46 1.37 -12.92
CA HIS A 23 -5.10 0.67 -11.81
C HIS A 23 -6.24 1.50 -11.20
N LEU A 24 -6.00 2.78 -10.93
CA LEU A 24 -7.02 3.71 -10.41
C LEU A 24 -8.19 3.89 -11.38
N ASP A 25 -7.91 4.10 -12.67
CA ASP A 25 -8.95 4.23 -13.69
C ASP A 25 -9.82 2.96 -13.76
N SER A 26 -9.21 1.78 -13.64
CA SER A 26 -9.94 0.50 -13.59
C SER A 26 -10.86 0.40 -12.36
N LEU A 27 -10.40 0.86 -11.19
CA LEU A 27 -11.21 0.91 -9.98
C LEU A 27 -12.38 1.90 -10.10
N PHE A 28 -12.15 3.10 -10.64
CA PHE A 28 -13.22 4.07 -10.87
C PHE A 28 -14.21 3.65 -11.96
N GLY A 29 -13.79 2.78 -12.89
CA GLY A 29 -14.70 2.15 -13.86
C GLY A 29 -15.75 1.24 -13.24
N VAL A 30 -15.51 0.75 -12.01
CA VAL A 30 -16.41 -0.18 -11.29
C VAL A 30 -17.06 0.46 -10.07
N TYR A 31 -16.31 1.30 -9.33
CA TYR A 31 -16.75 1.88 -8.06
C TYR A 31 -16.93 3.39 -8.18
N SER A 32 -18.14 3.87 -7.89
CA SER A 32 -18.46 5.31 -7.92
C SER A 32 -17.77 6.13 -6.83
N LYS A 33 -17.27 5.47 -5.77
CA LYS A 33 -16.53 6.09 -4.66
C LYS A 33 -15.50 5.14 -4.10
N LEU A 34 -14.24 5.58 -4.08
CA LEU A 34 -13.14 4.89 -3.42
C LEU A 34 -12.79 5.60 -2.10
N LEU A 35 -12.46 4.83 -1.08
CA LEU A 35 -11.85 5.33 0.16
C LEU A 35 -10.41 4.82 0.22
N PRO A 36 -9.43 5.60 -0.26
CA PRO A 36 -8.02 5.23 -0.16
C PRO A 36 -7.52 5.35 1.27
N PHE A 37 -6.58 4.50 1.64
CA PHE A 37 -5.76 4.67 2.85
C PHE A 37 -4.34 4.20 2.58
N ARG A 38 -3.38 4.86 3.22
CA ARG A 38 -1.95 4.52 3.13
C ARG A 38 -1.47 3.93 4.45
N MET A 39 -0.65 2.89 4.34
CA MET A 39 0.10 2.34 5.47
C MET A 39 1.57 2.19 5.08
N ASP A 40 2.44 2.54 6.02
CA ASP A 40 3.88 2.38 5.86
C ASP A 40 4.37 1.29 6.81
N PHE A 41 4.99 0.25 6.27
CA PHE A 41 5.50 -0.89 7.03
C PHE A 41 7.02 -0.84 7.07
N ALA A 42 7.60 -0.97 8.26
CA ALA A 42 9.03 -1.06 8.44
C ALA A 42 9.34 -1.88 9.69
N TYR A 43 10.45 -2.61 9.67
CA TYR A 43 10.91 -3.26 10.88
C TYR A 43 11.30 -2.23 11.94
N ARG A 44 10.93 -2.49 13.19
CA ARG A 44 11.32 -1.64 14.31
C ARG A 44 12.84 -1.67 14.47
N LYS A 45 13.45 -0.49 14.57
CA LYS A 45 14.91 -0.37 14.81
C LYS A 45 15.35 -1.16 16.05
N ASN A 46 16.59 -1.63 16.02
CA ASN A 46 17.24 -2.41 17.08
C ASN A 46 16.63 -3.80 17.35
N THR A 47 15.71 -4.28 16.51
CA THR A 47 15.20 -5.66 16.55
C THR A 47 16.04 -6.60 15.70
N LEU A 48 15.91 -7.91 15.92
CA LEU A 48 16.50 -8.92 15.03
C LEU A 48 15.92 -8.82 13.62
N SER A 49 14.61 -8.64 13.48
CA SER A 49 13.96 -8.49 12.17
C SER A 49 14.51 -7.32 11.36
N TYR A 50 14.87 -6.21 12.02
CA TYR A 50 15.55 -5.08 11.35
C TYR A 50 16.96 -5.44 10.89
N ARG A 51 17.76 -6.13 11.73
CA ARG A 51 19.14 -6.52 11.39
C ARG A 51 19.21 -7.60 10.32
N CYS A 52 18.23 -8.50 10.31
CA CYS A 52 18.10 -9.61 9.37
C CYS A 52 17.10 -9.29 8.25
N ALA A 53 16.75 -8.02 8.06
CA ALA A 53 15.78 -7.60 7.08
C ALA A 53 16.23 -8.02 5.68
N CYS A 54 15.41 -8.81 5.01
CA CYS A 54 15.64 -9.21 3.63
C CYS A 54 14.38 -9.00 2.78
N ARG A 55 14.59 -8.75 1.49
CA ARG A 55 13.50 -8.47 0.54
C ARG A 55 12.49 -9.62 0.50
N TYR A 56 12.96 -10.86 0.48
CA TYR A 56 12.09 -12.04 0.40
C TYR A 56 11.18 -12.19 1.62
N ALA A 57 11.71 -12.03 2.83
CA ALA A 57 10.92 -12.11 4.05
C ALA A 57 9.84 -11.02 4.09
N MET A 58 10.22 -9.78 3.79
CA MET A 58 9.27 -8.67 3.81
C MET A 58 8.19 -8.79 2.70
N CYS A 59 8.55 -9.31 1.52
CA CYS A 59 7.56 -9.65 0.49
C CYS A 59 6.58 -10.72 0.99
N ALA A 60 7.08 -11.79 1.61
CA ALA A 60 6.23 -12.85 2.14
C ALA A 60 5.27 -12.34 3.22
N GLU A 61 5.73 -11.45 4.10
CA GLU A 61 4.91 -10.82 5.14
C GLU A 61 3.78 -9.96 4.54
N ILE A 62 4.07 -9.16 3.50
CA ILE A 62 3.05 -8.37 2.83
C ILE A 62 2.06 -9.23 2.04
N LEU A 63 2.53 -10.30 1.40
CA LEU A 63 1.62 -11.25 0.75
C LEU A 63 0.70 -11.93 1.77
N ARG A 64 1.21 -12.30 2.95
CA ARG A 64 0.39 -12.83 4.05
C ARG A 64 -0.65 -11.81 4.50
N LEU A 65 -0.23 -10.56 4.72
CA LEU A 65 -1.14 -9.47 5.10
C LEU A 65 -2.25 -9.29 4.07
N ILE A 66 -1.90 -9.21 2.78
CA ILE A 66 -2.86 -9.09 1.68
C ILE A 66 -3.81 -10.29 1.66
N ASN A 67 -3.33 -11.51 1.91
CA ASN A 67 -4.21 -12.68 1.98
C ASN A 67 -5.23 -12.59 3.13
N GLU A 68 -4.87 -12.00 4.26
CA GLU A 68 -5.75 -11.87 5.42
C GLU A 68 -6.78 -10.72 5.29
N VAL A 69 -6.43 -9.64 4.58
CA VAL A 69 -7.29 -8.46 4.45
C VAL A 69 -7.84 -8.24 3.05
N GLY A 70 -7.40 -9.02 2.06
CA GLY A 70 -7.65 -8.79 0.64
C GLY A 70 -9.13 -8.74 0.27
N GLU A 71 -9.95 -9.61 0.86
CA GLU A 71 -11.40 -9.62 0.63
C GLU A 71 -12.11 -8.32 1.09
N LYS A 72 -11.48 -7.54 1.96
CA LYS A 72 -12.01 -6.26 2.45
C LYS A 72 -11.63 -5.10 1.52
N LEU A 73 -10.67 -5.31 0.63
CA LEU A 73 -10.15 -4.30 -0.29
C LEU A 73 -10.78 -4.49 -1.67
N VAL A 74 -11.06 -3.39 -2.36
CA VAL A 74 -11.46 -3.43 -3.78
C VAL A 74 -10.29 -3.25 -4.73
N GLY A 75 -9.14 -2.84 -4.19
CA GLY A 75 -7.87 -2.72 -4.89
C GLY A 75 -6.78 -2.38 -3.90
N TYR A 76 -5.53 -2.61 -4.29
CA TYR A 76 -4.36 -2.23 -3.51
C TYR A 76 -3.14 -2.14 -4.42
N ALA A 77 -2.13 -1.43 -3.95
CA ALA A 77 -0.80 -1.45 -4.55
C ALA A 77 0.25 -1.22 -3.46
N TRP A 78 1.46 -1.71 -3.69
CA TRP A 78 2.55 -1.50 -2.75
C TRP A 78 3.89 -1.46 -3.47
N VAL A 79 4.84 -0.74 -2.87
CA VAL A 79 6.24 -0.68 -3.31
C VAL A 79 7.16 -0.92 -2.13
N MET A 80 8.27 -1.60 -2.38
CA MET A 80 9.35 -1.76 -1.41
C MET A 80 10.47 -0.79 -1.74
N GLU A 81 10.91 -0.05 -0.74
CA GLU A 81 11.98 0.93 -0.84
C GLU A 81 13.08 0.64 0.18
N TYR A 82 14.28 1.12 -0.12
CA TYR A 82 15.40 1.11 0.81
C TYR A 82 15.91 2.54 1.00
N THR A 83 16.08 2.95 2.25
CA THR A 83 16.83 4.17 2.59
C THR A 83 17.79 3.86 3.72
N GLU A 84 18.93 4.54 3.77
CA GLU A 84 19.92 4.34 4.85
C GLU A 84 19.31 4.57 6.25
N ARG A 85 18.41 5.56 6.37
CA ARG A 85 17.79 5.92 7.64
C ARG A 85 16.73 4.93 8.11
N LYS A 86 15.91 4.37 7.20
CA LYS A 86 14.77 3.50 7.54
C LYS A 86 15.05 2.01 7.30
N GLY A 87 16.08 1.67 6.52
CA GLY A 87 16.27 0.32 5.99
C GLY A 87 15.22 -0.03 4.93
N LEU A 88 14.98 -1.33 4.78
CA LEU A 88 13.87 -1.84 3.96
C LEU A 88 12.53 -1.45 4.59
N HIS A 89 11.63 -0.92 3.77
CA HIS A 89 10.29 -0.55 4.18
C HIS A 89 9.34 -0.62 2.97
N ILE A 90 8.04 -0.69 3.26
CA ILE A 90 6.99 -0.79 2.25
C ILE A 90 6.02 0.36 2.40
N HIS A 91 5.70 0.96 1.26
CA HIS A 91 4.57 1.87 1.10
C HIS A 91 3.42 1.10 0.50
N PHE A 92 2.32 0.99 1.24
CA PHE A 92 1.11 0.29 0.84
C PHE A 92 -0.05 1.28 0.71
N VAL A 93 -0.82 1.16 -0.36
CA VAL A 93 -2.12 1.81 -0.51
C VAL A 93 -3.20 0.76 -0.69
N GLY A 94 -4.27 0.88 0.10
CA GLY A 94 -5.47 0.07 -0.03
C GLY A 94 -6.66 0.95 -0.41
N TYR A 95 -7.60 0.39 -1.17
CA TYR A 95 -8.83 1.06 -1.57
C TYR A 95 -10.03 0.27 -1.05
N LEU A 96 -10.99 0.95 -0.42
CA LEU A 96 -12.29 0.37 -0.04
C LEU A 96 -13.39 0.93 -0.94
N ASN A 97 -14.46 0.13 -1.14
CA ASN A 97 -15.70 0.64 -1.71
C ASN A 97 -16.34 1.63 -0.74
N GLY A 98 -16.32 2.91 -1.08
CA GLY A 98 -16.87 3.99 -0.26
C GLY A 98 -18.39 4.05 -0.21
N GLN A 99 -19.08 3.21 -0.97
CA GLN A 99 -20.53 3.01 -0.83
C GLN A 99 -20.84 2.00 0.28
N SER A 100 -19.97 1.01 0.49
CA SER A 100 -20.12 -0.01 1.54
C SER A 100 -19.46 0.40 2.86
N HIS A 101 -18.51 1.33 2.81
CA HIS A 101 -17.73 1.77 3.96
C HIS A 101 -17.87 3.27 4.19
N ARG A 102 -18.03 3.68 5.46
CA ARG A 102 -18.02 5.10 5.85
C ARG A 102 -16.63 5.65 6.15
N SER A 103 -15.67 4.76 6.50
CA SER A 103 -14.31 5.11 6.87
C SER A 103 -13.37 3.93 6.63
N SER A 104 -12.11 4.22 6.31
CA SER A 104 -11.04 3.23 6.18
C SER A 104 -10.42 2.79 7.50
N TYR A 105 -10.77 3.46 8.61
CA TYR A 105 -10.13 3.25 9.92
C TYR A 105 -10.20 1.81 10.43
N LEU A 106 -11.35 1.13 10.30
CA LEU A 106 -11.50 -0.23 10.84
C LEU A 106 -10.59 -1.23 10.12
N VAL A 107 -10.49 -1.12 8.78
CA VAL A 107 -9.65 -1.98 7.96
C VAL A 107 -8.17 -1.67 8.20
N SER A 108 -7.79 -0.38 8.24
CA SER A 108 -6.39 -0.01 8.52
C SER A 108 -5.95 -0.40 9.92
N ARG A 109 -6.85 -0.34 10.92
CA ARG A 109 -6.57 -0.83 12.28
C ARG A 109 -6.41 -2.35 12.32
N LEU A 110 -7.25 -3.10 11.61
CA LEU A 110 -7.11 -4.55 11.50
C LEU A 110 -5.75 -4.93 10.89
N MET A 111 -5.35 -4.29 9.79
CA MET A 111 -4.04 -4.49 9.18
C MET A 111 -2.90 -4.23 10.18
N GLY A 112 -3.03 -3.18 11.00
CA GLY A 112 -2.06 -2.88 12.06
C GLY A 112 -1.98 -3.94 13.18
N VAL A 113 -3.01 -4.78 13.37
CA VAL A 113 -2.98 -5.90 14.31
C VAL A 113 -2.28 -7.12 13.71
N VAL A 114 -2.49 -7.38 12.42
CA VAL A 114 -1.89 -8.52 11.69
C VAL A 114 -0.35 -8.45 11.65
N VAL A 115 0.19 -7.24 11.56
CA VAL A 115 1.63 -6.98 11.38
C VAL A 115 2.39 -6.75 12.70
N LYS A 116 1.76 -6.96 13.86
CA LYS A 116 2.42 -6.81 15.17
C LYS A 116 3.35 -7.96 15.50
#